data_AF-A0A2U3A2D1-F1
#
_entry.id   AF-A0A2U3A2D1-F1
#
_cell.length_a   1.000
_cell.length_b   1.000
_cell.length_c   1.000
_cell.angle_alpha   90.00
_cell.angle_beta   90.00
_cell.angle_gamma   90.00
#
_symmetry.space_group_name_H-M   'P 1'
#
loop_
_entity.id
_entity.type
_entity.pdbx_description
1 polymer ?
#
loop_
_entity_poly.entity_id
_entity_poly.type
_entity_poly.pdbx_seq_one_letter_code
_entity_poly.pdbx_strand_id
1 'polypeptide(L)'
;MNVRRTAAVLAATAVIGTAAPAVAADPSPSASVAIPDGLYGTADPTYDGVWRQSLALMAQHEANVDPADKAVAWLAGQQCASGAFPAFRADPAKPCDAKVMVDTNMTAVAVQALATLTDRYDSQVQKAVTWLKSVQNKDGGWGYSAGAATDANSTSLVIGALTEAGVTVPGLRKDGKSPFDALWQLSLPCDGKDGGAFAYQPDKKGKLVANADATAAAVLGGNGVTPAADPQEDADTSAGCRPKQDDGLGEVAAHNGAAWLARTLEKDGYLKSALPGAEDQPDYGNTADAVVALASAGYHDQATASLHWLEANAVKWAGQSGPAAYAQLIFAAYAAKGGDAHDFGGKDLVTLLNATGPAPAAVTAEPAKASPGGSEASDDNDGALSVAWTVGGGLLLGSLIGFGLMLRGRKRRQ
;
A
#
# COMPACT_ATOMS: atom_id res chain seq x y z
N MET A 1 49.61 27.89 -0.70
CA MET A 1 48.76 27.44 -1.81
C MET A 1 47.67 26.54 -1.25
N ASN A 2 46.48 27.11 -1.02
CA ASN A 2 45.34 26.42 -0.44
C ASN A 2 44.46 25.86 -1.57
N VAL A 3 44.41 24.54 -1.71
CA VAL A 3 43.46 23.88 -2.62
C VAL A 3 42.23 23.51 -1.79
N ARG A 4 41.17 24.29 -1.95
CA ARG A 4 39.83 24.00 -1.40
C ARG A 4 39.30 22.73 -2.09
N ARG A 5 39.09 21.66 -1.31
CA ARG A 5 38.28 20.51 -1.72
C ARG A 5 36.81 20.88 -1.55
N THR A 6 36.16 21.23 -2.65
CA THR A 6 34.70 21.33 -2.72
C THR A 6 34.13 19.92 -2.73
N ALA A 7 33.57 19.50 -1.60
CA ALA A 7 32.71 18.32 -1.54
C ALA A 7 31.37 18.70 -2.21
N ALA A 8 31.10 18.11 -3.37
CA ALA A 8 29.77 18.16 -3.96
C ALA A 8 28.87 17.26 -3.11
N VAL A 9 28.02 17.88 -2.29
CA VAL A 9 26.90 17.21 -1.63
C VAL A 9 25.85 16.95 -2.71
N LEU A 10 25.84 15.74 -3.26
CA LEU A 10 24.69 15.22 -3.99
C LEU A 10 23.59 14.98 -2.96
N ALA A 11 22.64 15.91 -2.88
CA ALA A 11 21.37 15.65 -2.21
C ALA A 11 20.64 14.59 -3.03
N ALA A 12 20.73 13.33 -2.60
CA ALA A 12 19.83 12.29 -3.07
C ALA A 12 18.43 12.65 -2.58
N THR A 13 17.64 13.27 -3.45
CA THR A 13 16.18 13.25 -3.32
C THR A 13 15.76 11.79 -3.43
N ALA A 14 15.55 11.14 -2.28
CA ALA A 14 14.84 9.88 -2.22
C ALA A 14 13.46 10.14 -2.83
N VAL A 15 13.25 9.64 -4.05
CA VAL A 15 11.93 9.51 -4.64
C VAL A 15 11.25 8.42 -3.81
N ILE A 16 10.57 8.83 -2.73
CA ILE A 16 9.31 8.17 -2.36
C ILE A 16 8.51 8.13 -3.66
N GLY A 17 7.90 7.00 -4.01
CA GLY A 17 7.19 6.75 -5.26
C GLY A 17 6.05 7.72 -5.54
N THR A 18 6.37 8.99 -5.78
CA THR A 18 5.47 10.02 -6.26
C THR A 18 5.33 9.78 -7.75
N ALA A 19 4.13 9.46 -8.19
CA ALA A 19 3.77 9.62 -9.58
C ALA A 19 4.16 11.05 -10.00
N ALA A 20 5.01 11.14 -11.02
CA ALA A 20 5.34 12.42 -11.61
C ALA A 20 4.03 13.10 -12.09
N PRO A 21 3.89 14.44 -11.96
CA PRO A 21 2.79 15.16 -12.58
C PRO A 21 2.72 14.79 -14.06
N ALA A 22 1.51 14.52 -14.55
CA ALA A 22 1.24 14.16 -15.94
C ALA A 22 1.47 15.37 -16.87
N VAL A 23 2.72 15.75 -17.08
CA VAL A 23 3.13 16.50 -18.28
C VAL A 23 3.17 15.46 -19.39
N ALA A 24 2.50 15.72 -20.52
CA ALA A 24 2.37 14.81 -21.66
C ALA A 24 3.68 14.02 -21.90
N ALA A 25 3.66 12.73 -21.55
CA ALA A 25 4.83 11.88 -21.64
C ALA A 25 5.07 11.46 -23.10
N ASP A 26 6.22 11.86 -23.62
CA ASP A 26 6.94 11.13 -24.67
C ASP A 26 7.05 9.63 -24.31
N PRO A 27 7.23 8.71 -25.30
CA PRO A 27 7.09 7.27 -25.07
C PRO A 27 7.90 6.79 -23.86
N SER A 28 7.24 6.04 -22.98
CA SER A 28 7.78 5.53 -21.71
C SER A 28 9.23 5.07 -21.86
N PRO A 29 10.16 5.52 -20.99
CA PRO A 29 11.52 5.04 -21.04
C PRO A 29 11.50 3.52 -20.90
N SER A 30 12.08 2.83 -21.88
CA SER A 30 12.25 1.38 -21.81
C SER A 30 13.06 1.02 -20.56
N ALA A 31 12.71 -0.08 -19.90
CA ALA A 31 13.46 -0.54 -18.73
C ALA A 31 14.95 -0.68 -19.08
N SER A 32 15.83 -0.13 -18.24
CA SER A 32 17.28 -0.22 -18.45
C SER A 32 17.85 -1.58 -18.04
N VAL A 33 17.02 -2.41 -17.39
CA VAL A 33 17.33 -3.74 -16.89
C VAL A 33 16.29 -4.74 -17.40
N ALA A 34 16.71 -5.99 -17.63
CA ALA A 34 15.78 -7.08 -17.94
C ALA A 34 14.80 -7.29 -16.78
N ILE A 35 13.50 -7.25 -17.09
CA ILE A 35 12.44 -7.49 -16.10
C ILE A 35 12.34 -9.00 -15.84
N PRO A 36 12.54 -9.47 -14.59
CA PRO A 36 12.43 -10.87 -14.27
C PRO A 36 10.98 -11.38 -14.37
N ASP A 37 10.78 -12.61 -14.86
CA ASP A 37 9.45 -13.23 -15.08
C ASP A 37 8.54 -13.36 -13.84
N GLY A 38 9.07 -13.14 -12.63
CA GLY A 38 8.33 -13.18 -11.37
C GLY A 38 7.92 -11.81 -10.82
N LEU A 39 8.40 -10.72 -11.43
CA LEU A 39 8.19 -9.36 -10.96
C LEU A 39 6.94 -8.73 -11.60
N TYR A 40 6.11 -8.09 -10.78
CA TYR A 40 4.98 -7.30 -11.26
C TYR A 40 5.46 -5.97 -11.85
N GLY A 41 4.89 -5.60 -13.00
CA GLY A 41 5.17 -4.35 -13.71
C GLY A 41 6.37 -4.40 -14.64
N THR A 42 6.36 -3.53 -15.66
CA THR A 42 7.37 -3.49 -16.74
C THR A 42 8.35 -2.32 -16.62
N ALA A 43 8.10 -1.39 -15.69
CA ALA A 43 9.00 -0.26 -15.43
C ALA A 43 10.30 -0.72 -14.73
N ASP A 44 11.34 0.10 -14.86
CA ASP A 44 12.65 -0.15 -14.25
C ASP A 44 12.54 -0.34 -12.72
N PRO A 45 12.93 -1.52 -12.19
CA PRO A 45 12.72 -1.85 -10.78
C PRO A 45 13.80 -1.34 -9.83
N THR A 46 14.80 -0.61 -10.34
CA THR A 46 16.01 -0.24 -9.57
C THR A 46 15.71 0.38 -8.20
N TYR A 47 14.60 1.10 -8.07
CA TYR A 47 14.25 1.84 -6.85
C TYR A 47 13.01 1.31 -6.13
N ASP A 48 12.20 0.44 -6.74
CA ASP A 48 10.89 0.05 -6.22
C ASP A 48 10.59 -1.46 -6.31
N GLY A 49 11.49 -2.28 -6.83
CA GLY A 49 11.21 -3.69 -7.15
C GLY A 49 10.63 -4.49 -5.97
N VAL A 50 11.27 -4.46 -4.81
CA VAL A 50 10.78 -5.12 -3.58
C VAL A 50 9.50 -4.48 -3.08
N TRP A 51 9.39 -3.15 -3.13
CA TRP A 51 8.20 -2.42 -2.69
C TRP A 51 6.96 -2.80 -3.50
N ARG A 52 7.01 -2.61 -4.83
CA ARG A 52 5.89 -2.87 -5.73
C ARG A 52 5.48 -4.33 -5.74
N GLN A 53 6.46 -5.23 -5.62
CA GLN A 53 6.20 -6.66 -5.53
C GLN A 53 5.46 -6.97 -4.23
N SER A 54 5.95 -6.51 -3.09
CA SER A 54 5.36 -6.81 -1.79
C SER A 54 3.91 -6.31 -1.71
N LEU A 55 3.64 -5.08 -2.16
CA LEU A 55 2.28 -4.53 -2.21
C LEU A 55 1.38 -5.31 -3.17
N ALA A 56 1.86 -5.66 -4.37
CA ALA A 56 1.09 -6.45 -5.33
C ALA A 56 0.67 -7.81 -4.76
N LEU A 57 1.59 -8.51 -4.10
CA LEU A 57 1.30 -9.83 -3.53
C LEU A 57 0.33 -9.73 -2.34
N MET A 58 0.47 -8.73 -1.47
CA MET A 58 -0.49 -8.49 -0.38
C MET A 58 -1.88 -8.12 -0.93
N ALA A 59 -1.96 -7.25 -1.94
CA ALA A 59 -3.26 -6.90 -2.55
C ALA A 59 -3.94 -8.09 -3.24
N GLN A 60 -3.17 -9.03 -3.80
CA GLN A 60 -3.72 -10.29 -4.27
C GLN A 60 -4.29 -11.13 -3.12
N HIS A 61 -3.56 -11.24 -2.00
CA HIS A 61 -4.03 -11.96 -0.82
C HIS A 61 -5.35 -11.40 -0.28
N GLU A 62 -5.44 -10.07 -0.11
CA GLU A 62 -6.68 -9.38 0.30
C GLU A 62 -7.84 -9.67 -0.66
N ALA A 63 -7.55 -9.81 -1.95
CA ALA A 63 -8.53 -10.14 -2.96
C ALA A 63 -8.84 -11.65 -3.09
N ASN A 64 -8.39 -12.48 -2.14
CA ASN A 64 -8.50 -13.94 -2.20
C ASN A 64 -7.91 -14.54 -3.50
N VAL A 65 -6.81 -13.96 -3.97
CA VAL A 65 -6.01 -14.43 -5.10
C VAL A 65 -4.69 -14.98 -4.57
N ASP A 66 -4.43 -16.26 -4.78
CA ASP A 66 -3.16 -16.88 -4.42
C ASP A 66 -2.07 -16.41 -5.40
N PRO A 67 -1.03 -15.70 -4.94
CA PRO A 67 0.01 -15.22 -5.84
C PRO A 67 0.77 -16.36 -6.51
N ALA A 68 1.36 -16.07 -7.68
CA ALA A 68 2.19 -17.05 -8.36
C ALA A 68 3.39 -17.45 -7.47
N ASP A 69 3.66 -18.76 -7.34
CA ASP A 69 4.80 -19.28 -6.55
C ASP A 69 6.13 -18.59 -6.92
N LYS A 70 6.37 -18.39 -8.23
CA LYS A 70 7.59 -17.72 -8.72
C LYS A 70 7.67 -16.24 -8.35
N ALA A 71 6.54 -15.58 -8.10
CA ALA A 71 6.49 -14.19 -7.69
C ALA A 71 6.85 -14.05 -6.20
N VAL A 72 6.34 -14.94 -5.35
CA VAL A 72 6.72 -15.01 -3.93
C VAL A 72 8.19 -15.43 -3.79
N ALA A 73 8.62 -16.43 -4.57
CA ALA A 73 10.02 -16.86 -4.59
C ALA A 73 10.98 -15.77 -5.08
N TRP A 74 10.56 -14.96 -6.05
CA TRP A 74 11.33 -13.80 -6.50
C TRP A 74 11.53 -12.81 -5.35
N LEU A 75 10.49 -12.48 -4.59
CA LEU A 75 10.57 -11.57 -3.44
C LEU A 75 11.53 -12.14 -2.39
N ALA A 76 11.31 -13.38 -1.95
CA ALA A 76 12.17 -14.04 -0.95
C ALA A 76 13.64 -14.10 -1.40
N GLY A 77 13.90 -14.27 -2.69
CA GLY A 77 15.24 -14.29 -3.27
C GLY A 77 15.98 -12.95 -3.22
N GLN A 78 15.29 -11.82 -3.06
CA GLN A 78 15.92 -10.50 -2.96
C GLN A 78 16.72 -10.33 -1.66
N GLN A 79 16.45 -11.13 -0.63
CA GLN A 79 17.08 -10.99 0.69
C GLN A 79 18.61 -11.11 0.63
N CYS A 80 19.30 -10.18 1.30
CA CYS A 80 20.74 -10.25 1.56
C CYS A 80 21.06 -11.22 2.70
N ALA A 81 22.32 -11.69 2.79
CA ALA A 81 22.76 -12.57 3.87
C ALA A 81 22.60 -11.96 5.28
N SER A 82 22.56 -10.62 5.38
CA SER A 82 22.27 -9.89 6.62
C SER A 82 20.84 -10.02 7.12
N GLY A 83 19.91 -10.48 6.27
CA GLY A 83 18.47 -10.49 6.50
C GLY A 83 17.73 -9.28 5.89
N ALA A 84 18.45 -8.22 5.54
CA ALA A 84 17.85 -7.03 4.95
C ALA A 84 17.48 -7.24 3.47
N PHE A 85 16.51 -6.46 2.99
CA PHE A 85 16.14 -6.40 1.58
C PHE A 85 16.57 -5.04 0.99
N PRO A 86 17.26 -5.02 -0.17
CA PRO A 86 17.43 -3.82 -0.96
C PRO A 86 16.19 -3.56 -1.84
N ALA A 87 16.14 -2.40 -2.49
CA ALA A 87 15.07 -2.10 -3.45
C ALA A 87 14.98 -3.12 -4.60
N PHE A 88 16.13 -3.55 -5.13
CA PHE A 88 16.20 -4.54 -6.21
C PHE A 88 17.60 -5.13 -6.37
N ARG A 89 17.68 -6.43 -6.68
CA ARG A 89 18.88 -7.14 -7.11
C ARG A 89 18.61 -7.82 -8.45
N ALA A 90 19.31 -7.35 -9.47
CA ALA A 90 19.26 -7.94 -10.80
C ALA A 90 19.79 -9.39 -10.84
N ASP A 91 20.73 -9.73 -9.94
CA ASP A 91 21.32 -11.06 -9.84
C ASP A 91 21.39 -11.52 -8.37
N PRO A 92 20.33 -12.19 -7.88
CA PRO A 92 20.29 -12.68 -6.50
C PRO A 92 21.33 -13.75 -6.15
N ALA A 93 22.01 -14.35 -7.13
CA ALA A 93 23.09 -15.30 -6.88
C ALA A 93 24.38 -14.59 -6.42
N LYS A 94 24.56 -13.31 -6.76
CA LYS A 94 25.69 -12.50 -6.27
C LYS A 94 25.45 -12.03 -4.84
N PRO A 95 26.41 -12.20 -3.91
CA PRO A 95 26.29 -11.66 -2.56
C PRO A 95 26.03 -10.15 -2.58
N CYS A 96 25.28 -9.66 -1.58
CA CYS A 96 25.16 -8.23 -1.36
C CYS A 96 26.51 -7.68 -0.86
N ASP A 97 27.19 -6.89 -1.68
CA ASP A 97 28.39 -6.18 -1.29
C ASP A 97 28.06 -4.83 -0.62
N ALA A 98 29.08 -4.09 -0.21
CA ALA A 98 28.92 -2.79 0.46
C ALA A 98 28.26 -1.69 -0.42
N LYS A 99 28.06 -1.93 -1.72
CA LYS A 99 27.38 -1.00 -2.63
C LYS A 99 25.89 -1.29 -2.75
N VAL A 100 25.45 -2.47 -2.34
CA VAL A 100 24.03 -2.81 -2.30
C VAL A 100 23.41 -2.04 -1.14
N MET A 101 22.62 -1.04 -1.49
CA MET A 101 21.88 -0.24 -0.51
C MET A 101 20.70 -1.06 0.00
N VAL A 102 20.71 -1.33 1.30
CA VAL A 102 19.59 -1.93 2.03
C VAL A 102 18.97 -0.88 2.93
N ASP A 103 17.65 -0.92 3.06
CA ASP A 103 16.89 0.08 3.80
C ASP A 103 15.78 -0.59 4.63
N THR A 104 15.28 0.12 5.64
CA THR A 104 14.30 -0.43 6.57
C THR A 104 12.96 -0.67 5.91
N ASN A 105 12.63 0.09 4.87
CA ASN A 105 11.29 0.13 4.31
C ASN A 105 11.08 -1.03 3.36
N MET A 106 12.04 -1.29 2.48
CA MET A 106 12.06 -2.49 1.64
C MET A 106 12.09 -3.76 2.49
N THR A 107 12.85 -3.75 3.59
CA THR A 107 12.90 -4.88 4.51
C THR A 107 11.57 -5.11 5.22
N ALA A 108 10.94 -4.04 5.72
CA ALA A 108 9.67 -4.12 6.44
C ALA A 108 8.51 -4.57 5.54
N VAL A 109 8.36 -3.99 4.35
CA VAL A 109 7.27 -4.38 3.43
C VAL A 109 7.44 -5.81 2.91
N ALA A 110 8.68 -6.27 2.71
CA ALA A 110 8.96 -7.66 2.36
C ALA A 110 8.61 -8.62 3.51
N VAL A 111 8.84 -8.22 4.77
CA VAL A 111 8.43 -8.99 5.95
C VAL A 111 6.91 -9.09 6.01
N GLN A 112 6.19 -7.98 5.84
CA GLN A 112 4.71 -7.99 5.82
C GLN A 112 4.21 -9.00 4.78
N ALA A 113 4.64 -8.83 3.51
CA ALA A 113 4.20 -9.72 2.44
C ALA A 113 4.55 -11.19 2.69
N LEU A 114 5.79 -11.51 3.08
CA LEU A 114 6.20 -12.91 3.27
C LEU A 114 5.50 -13.56 4.47
N ALA A 115 5.29 -12.83 5.56
CA ALA A 115 4.62 -13.33 6.75
C ALA A 115 3.11 -13.57 6.53
N THR A 116 2.44 -12.71 5.74
CA THR A 116 1.02 -12.86 5.41
C THR A 116 0.78 -14.03 4.44
N LEU A 117 1.67 -14.23 3.46
CA LEU A 117 1.40 -15.15 2.35
C LEU A 117 1.70 -16.61 2.63
N THR A 118 2.78 -16.92 3.37
CA THR A 118 3.24 -18.32 3.53
C THR A 118 4.30 -18.53 4.59
N ASP A 119 4.15 -19.61 5.37
CA ASP A 119 5.17 -20.09 6.31
C ASP A 119 6.44 -20.63 5.62
N ARG A 120 6.41 -20.85 4.30
CA ARG A 120 7.56 -21.39 3.53
C ARG A 120 8.82 -20.53 3.71
N TYR A 121 8.65 -19.23 3.94
CA TYR A 121 9.73 -18.26 4.04
C TYR A 121 9.93 -17.71 5.46
N ASP A 122 9.46 -18.42 6.49
CA ASP A 122 9.66 -18.05 7.91
C ASP A 122 11.12 -17.74 8.26
N SER A 123 12.06 -18.52 7.73
CA SER A 123 13.48 -18.31 8.00
C SER A 123 13.98 -16.95 7.48
N GLN A 124 13.42 -16.48 6.36
CA GLN A 124 13.71 -15.17 5.77
C GLN A 124 13.06 -14.08 6.60
N VAL A 125 11.80 -14.25 6.99
CA VAL A 125 11.07 -13.34 7.89
C VAL A 125 11.85 -13.13 9.19
N GLN A 126 12.26 -14.21 9.87
CA GLN A 126 12.98 -14.12 11.14
C GLN A 126 14.36 -13.45 11.01
N LYS A 127 15.07 -13.65 9.90
CA LYS A 127 16.34 -12.93 9.63
C LYS A 127 16.11 -11.44 9.43
N ALA A 128 15.07 -11.06 8.68
CA ALA A 128 14.71 -9.66 8.47
C ALA A 128 14.26 -8.98 9.76
N VAL A 129 13.43 -9.64 10.58
CA VAL A 129 13.04 -9.19 11.92
C VAL A 129 14.27 -8.98 12.82
N THR A 130 15.22 -9.92 12.80
CA THR A 130 16.48 -9.80 13.55
C THR A 130 17.27 -8.57 13.08
N TRP A 131 17.37 -8.36 11.76
CA TRP A 131 18.04 -7.20 11.20
C TRP A 131 17.36 -5.88 11.59
N LEU A 132 16.03 -5.77 11.46
CA LEU A 132 15.25 -4.59 11.84
C LEU A 132 15.46 -4.22 13.32
N LYS A 133 15.40 -5.21 14.22
CA LYS A 133 15.70 -5.00 15.65
C LYS A 133 17.13 -4.53 15.89
N SER A 134 18.09 -5.00 15.10
CA SER A 134 19.50 -4.60 15.25
C SER A 134 19.77 -3.14 14.88
N VAL A 135 18.99 -2.60 13.93
CA VAL A 135 19.15 -1.22 13.41
C VAL A 135 18.19 -0.20 14.03
N GLN A 136 17.44 -0.58 15.08
CA GLN A 136 16.59 0.34 15.83
C GLN A 136 17.43 1.44 16.51
N ASN A 137 17.00 2.70 16.34
CA ASN A 137 17.63 3.88 16.90
C ASN A 137 17.37 3.99 18.41
N LYS A 138 18.22 4.76 19.11
CA LYS A 138 18.17 4.92 20.58
C LYS A 138 16.89 5.59 21.08
N ASP A 139 16.21 6.34 20.23
CA ASP A 139 14.91 6.95 20.52
C ASP A 139 13.74 5.97 20.39
N GLY A 140 14.00 4.73 19.95
CA GLY A 140 13.03 3.66 19.78
C GLY A 140 12.52 3.52 18.34
N GLY A 141 12.87 4.42 17.43
CA GLY A 141 12.35 4.42 16.06
C GLY A 141 13.32 3.91 15.00
N TRP A 142 12.95 4.12 13.74
CA TRP A 142 13.75 3.79 12.56
C TRP A 142 13.75 4.97 11.59
N GLY A 143 14.88 5.17 10.92
CA GLY A 143 14.96 6.02 9.75
C GLY A 143 14.96 5.16 8.48
N TYR A 144 14.60 5.77 7.34
CA TYR A 144 14.56 5.11 6.03
C TYR A 144 15.71 4.12 5.77
N SER A 145 16.96 4.52 6.08
CA SER A 145 18.12 3.63 6.01
C SER A 145 18.70 3.39 7.40
N ALA A 146 19.38 2.25 7.58
CA ALA A 146 20.03 1.93 8.85
C ALA A 146 20.98 3.05 9.31
N GLY A 147 20.77 3.57 10.52
CA GLY A 147 21.53 4.66 11.11
C GLY A 147 21.12 6.07 10.67
N ALA A 148 20.13 6.21 9.78
CA ALA A 148 19.49 7.49 9.50
C ALA A 148 18.64 7.96 10.70
N ALA A 149 18.35 9.26 10.74
CA ALA A 149 17.45 9.83 11.75
C ALA A 149 16.07 9.18 11.66
N THR A 150 15.46 8.96 12.82
CA THR A 150 14.11 8.39 12.94
C THR A 150 13.08 9.23 12.18
N ASP A 151 12.21 8.58 11.43
CA ASP A 151 11.06 9.19 10.76
C ASP A 151 9.76 8.39 10.99
N ALA A 152 8.62 9.06 10.85
CA ALA A 152 7.32 8.50 11.18
C ALA A 152 6.92 7.35 10.24
N ASN A 153 7.17 7.51 8.93
CA ASN A 153 6.81 6.52 7.91
C ASN A 153 7.55 5.20 8.12
N SER A 154 8.89 5.26 8.23
CA SER A 154 9.75 4.09 8.39
C SER A 154 9.50 3.40 9.73
N THR A 155 9.32 4.19 10.80
CA THR A 155 8.97 3.62 12.12
C THR A 155 7.63 2.88 12.07
N SER A 156 6.61 3.46 11.43
CA SER A 156 5.29 2.85 11.33
C SER A 156 5.29 1.57 10.51
N LEU A 157 5.99 1.57 9.37
CA LEU A 157 6.11 0.39 8.52
C LEU A 157 6.85 -0.75 9.23
N VAL A 158 7.90 -0.43 9.98
CA VAL A 158 8.62 -1.42 10.81
C VAL A 158 7.75 -1.94 11.94
N ILE A 159 6.94 -1.09 12.59
CA ILE A 159 5.97 -1.56 13.60
C ILE A 159 5.03 -2.59 12.97
N GLY A 160 4.37 -2.28 11.86
CA GLY A 160 3.46 -3.21 11.18
C GLY A 160 4.15 -4.51 10.78
N ALA A 161 5.36 -4.44 10.23
CA ALA A 161 6.15 -5.62 9.87
C ALA A 161 6.50 -6.51 11.07
N LEU A 162 6.84 -5.90 12.21
CA LEU A 162 7.14 -6.64 13.43
C LEU A 162 5.88 -7.26 14.03
N THR A 163 4.75 -6.56 14.03
CA THR A 163 3.47 -7.13 14.47
C THR A 163 3.08 -8.32 13.61
N GLU A 164 3.13 -8.18 12.29
CA GLU A 164 2.78 -9.24 11.33
C GLU A 164 3.66 -10.48 11.52
N ALA A 165 4.95 -10.28 11.83
CA ALA A 165 5.87 -11.37 12.15
C ALA A 165 5.73 -11.93 13.58
N GLY A 166 4.66 -11.58 14.31
CA GLY A 166 4.35 -12.10 15.64
C GLY A 166 5.18 -11.50 16.78
N VAL A 167 5.84 -10.36 16.58
CA VAL A 167 6.61 -9.68 17.64
C VAL A 167 5.68 -8.81 18.47
N THR A 168 5.74 -8.95 19.80
CA THR A 168 5.05 -8.03 20.72
C THR A 168 5.72 -6.66 20.74
N VAL A 169 5.32 -5.79 19.80
CA VAL A 169 5.87 -4.43 19.63
C VAL A 169 5.75 -3.55 20.89
N PRO A 170 4.63 -3.58 21.66
CA PRO A 170 4.53 -2.81 22.91
C PRO A 170 5.59 -3.17 23.96
N GLY A 171 6.25 -4.33 23.86
CA GLY A 171 7.37 -4.73 24.73
C GLY A 171 8.76 -4.42 24.17
N LEU A 172 8.88 -4.07 22.89
CA LEU A 172 10.17 -3.81 22.24
C LEU A 172 10.77 -2.49 22.75
N ARG A 173 12.04 -2.53 23.17
CA ARG A 173 12.75 -1.35 23.68
C ARG A 173 14.17 -1.26 23.14
N LYS A 174 14.61 -0.03 22.85
CA LYS A 174 16.02 0.35 22.65
C LYS A 174 16.36 1.47 23.62
N ASP A 175 17.39 1.29 24.45
CA ASP A 175 17.78 2.26 25.49
C ASP A 175 16.60 2.77 26.34
N GLY A 176 15.64 1.88 26.63
CA GLY A 176 14.43 2.17 27.41
C GLY A 176 13.29 2.85 26.64
N LYS A 177 13.45 3.11 25.34
CA LYS A 177 12.42 3.73 24.48
C LYS A 177 11.73 2.72 23.56
N SER A 178 10.42 2.85 23.44
CA SER A 178 9.59 2.03 22.54
C SER A 178 9.45 2.67 21.16
N PRO A 179 8.99 1.91 20.15
CA PRO A 179 8.57 2.46 18.86
C PRO A 179 7.50 3.57 19.00
N PHE A 180 6.59 3.42 19.95
CA PHE A 180 5.53 4.41 20.19
C PHE A 180 6.05 5.69 20.85
N ASP A 181 7.12 5.61 21.65
CA ASP A 181 7.81 6.82 22.15
C ASP A 181 8.44 7.62 21.01
N ALA A 182 8.96 6.93 20.00
CA ALA A 182 9.55 7.55 18.82
C ALA A 182 8.47 8.22 17.94
N LEU A 183 7.36 7.52 17.67
CA LEU A 183 6.22 8.12 16.97
C LEU A 183 5.67 9.33 17.73
N TRP A 184 5.45 9.22 19.04
CA TRP A 184 4.94 10.33 19.83
C TRP A 184 5.84 11.58 19.76
N GLN A 185 7.16 11.42 19.69
CA GLN A 185 8.10 12.54 19.52
C GLN A 185 7.95 13.27 18.18
N LEU A 186 7.37 12.61 17.18
CA LEU A 186 7.10 13.17 15.85
C LEU A 186 5.66 13.70 15.72
N SER A 187 4.81 13.49 16.74
CA SER A 187 3.45 14.03 16.80
C SER A 187 3.45 15.52 17.15
N LEU A 188 2.63 16.29 16.44
CA LEU A 188 2.41 17.70 16.72
C LEU A 188 1.51 17.88 17.96
N PRO A 189 1.81 18.83 18.86
CA PRO A 189 0.99 19.12 20.05
C PRO A 189 -0.46 19.50 19.72
N CYS A 190 -1.42 19.07 20.56
CA CYS A 190 -2.85 19.25 20.33
C CYS A 190 -3.36 20.71 20.37
N ASP A 191 -2.57 21.66 20.85
CA ASP A 191 -2.97 23.07 21.02
C ASP A 191 -2.86 23.90 19.71
N GLY A 192 -2.32 23.31 18.64
CA GLY A 192 -2.20 23.94 17.33
C GLY A 192 -3.27 23.50 16.33
N LYS A 193 -3.39 24.26 15.23
CA LYS A 193 -4.24 23.92 14.07
C LYS A 193 -3.93 22.55 13.46
N ASP A 194 -2.66 22.14 13.57
CA ASP A 194 -2.15 20.87 13.08
C ASP A 194 -1.97 19.83 14.20
N GLY A 195 -2.63 20.04 15.35
CA GLY A 195 -2.49 19.17 16.50
C GLY A 195 -2.94 17.75 16.20
N GLY A 196 -2.07 16.80 16.57
CA GLY A 196 -2.25 15.38 16.32
C GLY A 196 -1.66 14.88 14.99
N ALA A 197 -1.32 15.77 14.05
CA ALA A 197 -0.59 15.37 12.85
C ALA A 197 0.82 14.85 13.19
N PHE A 198 1.43 14.13 12.27
CA PHE A 198 2.82 13.71 12.38
C PHE A 198 3.69 14.46 11.38
N ALA A 199 4.91 14.75 11.78
CA ALA A 199 5.95 15.14 10.86
C ALA A 199 6.66 13.90 10.30
N TYR A 200 7.16 14.00 9.07
CA TYR A 200 8.13 13.02 8.55
C TYR A 200 9.36 12.97 9.48
N GLN A 201 10.01 14.13 9.66
CA GLN A 201 11.15 14.36 10.55
C GLN A 201 11.12 15.80 11.06
N PRO A 202 11.79 16.11 12.18
CA PRO A 202 12.08 17.48 12.54
C PRO A 202 12.99 18.16 11.51
N ASP A 203 12.78 19.46 11.28
CA ASP A 203 13.71 20.26 10.49
C ASP A 203 15.06 20.45 11.21
N LYS A 204 16.01 21.15 10.58
CA LYS A 204 17.34 21.43 11.17
C LYS A 204 17.31 22.20 12.50
N LYS A 205 16.17 22.81 12.86
CA LYS A 205 15.96 23.54 14.11
C LYS A 205 15.12 22.73 15.12
N GLY A 206 14.78 21.48 14.81
CA GLY A 206 13.92 20.65 15.64
C GLY A 206 12.42 20.91 15.45
N LYS A 207 12.02 21.73 14.48
CA LYS A 207 10.60 22.07 14.27
C LYS A 207 9.90 20.94 13.52
N LEU A 208 8.76 20.50 14.04
CA LEU A 208 7.84 19.58 13.38
C LEU A 208 6.92 20.33 12.42
N VAL A 209 6.65 19.74 11.26
CA VAL A 209 5.71 20.23 10.26
C VAL A 209 4.78 19.10 9.89
N ALA A 210 3.48 19.35 9.96
CA ALA A 210 2.47 18.35 9.62
C ALA A 210 2.68 17.83 8.20
N ASN A 211 2.62 16.51 8.06
CA ASN A 211 2.76 15.80 6.81
C ASN A 211 1.70 14.69 6.77
N ALA A 212 0.86 14.72 5.74
CA ALA A 212 -0.30 13.84 5.69
C ALA A 212 0.06 12.37 5.45
N ASP A 213 1.08 12.10 4.64
CA ASP A 213 1.64 10.76 4.42
C ASP A 213 2.22 10.19 5.73
N ALA A 214 3.09 10.96 6.39
CA ALA A 214 3.63 10.59 7.71
C ALA A 214 2.52 10.36 8.75
N THR A 215 1.43 11.13 8.68
CA THR A 215 0.28 10.98 9.57
C THR A 215 -0.47 9.68 9.26
N ALA A 216 -0.76 9.38 8.00
CA ALA A 216 -1.44 8.14 7.61
C ALA A 216 -0.63 6.91 8.03
N ALA A 217 0.69 6.93 7.80
CA ALA A 217 1.59 5.87 8.26
C ALA A 217 1.55 5.74 9.80
N ALA A 218 1.66 6.85 10.54
CA ALA A 218 1.65 6.85 12.00
C ALA A 218 0.33 6.37 12.62
N VAL A 219 -0.81 6.51 11.92
CA VAL A 219 -2.08 5.92 12.35
C VAL A 219 -2.00 4.40 12.30
N LEU A 220 -1.57 3.82 11.18
CA LEU A 220 -1.39 2.38 11.05
C LEU A 220 -0.34 1.85 12.06
N GLY A 221 0.80 2.54 12.15
CA GLY A 221 1.87 2.21 13.07
C GLY A 221 1.45 2.29 14.54
N GLY A 222 0.69 3.32 14.93
CA GLY A 222 0.19 3.47 16.30
C GLY A 222 -0.81 2.38 16.70
N ASN A 223 -1.65 1.93 15.75
CA ASN A 223 -2.55 0.79 15.93
C ASN A 223 -1.85 -0.58 15.78
N GLY A 224 -0.58 -0.59 15.37
CA GLY A 224 0.19 -1.82 15.20
C GLY A 224 -0.18 -2.64 13.96
N VAL A 225 -0.87 -2.05 12.98
CA VAL A 225 -1.41 -2.75 11.81
C VAL A 225 -0.64 -2.45 10.52
N THR A 226 -0.90 -3.22 9.46
CA THR A 226 -0.31 -3.04 8.11
C THR A 226 -1.28 -2.27 7.19
N PRO A 227 -0.89 -1.91 5.96
CA PRO A 227 -1.82 -1.36 4.97
C PRO A 227 -2.97 -2.32 4.57
N ALA A 228 -2.84 -3.61 4.85
CA ALA A 228 -3.85 -4.64 4.61
C ALA A 228 -4.70 -4.91 5.86
N ALA A 229 -4.93 -3.88 6.69
CA ALA A 229 -5.62 -4.03 7.97
C ALA A 229 -7.14 -4.07 7.81
N ASP A 230 -7.77 -4.88 8.66
CA ASP A 230 -9.23 -4.87 8.83
C ASP A 230 -9.74 -3.51 9.36
N PRO A 231 -10.92 -3.06 8.89
CA PRO A 231 -11.59 -1.89 9.45
C PRO A 231 -11.93 -2.10 10.94
N GLN A 232 -11.74 -1.04 11.75
CA GLN A 232 -12.14 -1.04 13.16
C GLN A 232 -13.61 -0.68 13.34
N GLU A 233 -14.14 -0.78 14.56
CA GLU A 233 -15.46 -0.24 14.89
C GLU A 233 -15.51 1.29 14.72
N ASP A 234 -16.72 1.85 14.57
CA ASP A 234 -16.92 3.28 14.39
C ASP A 234 -16.33 4.08 15.58
N ALA A 235 -15.52 5.09 15.26
CA ALA A 235 -14.87 5.91 16.26
C ALA A 235 -15.80 7.01 16.80
N ASP A 236 -15.57 7.40 18.06
CA ASP A 236 -16.13 8.63 18.61
C ASP A 236 -15.41 9.86 18.04
N THR A 237 -15.96 10.40 16.96
CA THR A 237 -15.43 11.57 16.25
C THR A 237 -15.52 12.87 17.05
N SER A 238 -16.27 12.89 18.17
CA SER A 238 -16.39 14.08 19.03
C SER A 238 -15.14 14.34 19.88
N ALA A 239 -14.26 13.34 20.05
CA ALA A 239 -13.23 13.35 21.08
C ALA A 239 -11.98 14.21 20.79
N GLY A 240 -11.85 14.85 19.61
CA GLY A 240 -10.74 15.75 19.29
C GLY A 240 -9.33 15.14 19.47
N CYS A 241 -8.28 15.99 19.49
CA CYS A 241 -6.92 15.57 19.80
C CYS A 241 -6.74 15.37 21.32
N ARG A 242 -6.18 14.24 21.72
CA ARG A 242 -6.03 13.77 23.10
C ARG A 242 -4.59 13.98 23.62
N PRO A 243 -4.42 14.34 24.90
CA PRO A 243 -3.09 14.50 25.50
C PRO A 243 -2.35 13.16 25.64
N LYS A 244 -1.04 13.22 25.87
CA LYS A 244 -0.19 12.03 26.10
C LYS A 244 -0.74 11.20 27.26
N GLN A 245 -0.77 9.87 27.07
CA GLN A 245 -1.06 8.89 28.12
C GLN A 245 0.13 7.93 28.25
N ASP A 246 0.35 7.40 29.44
CA ASP A 246 1.46 6.46 29.70
C ASP A 246 1.13 5.06 29.18
N ASP A 247 -0.13 4.64 29.33
CA ASP A 247 -0.66 3.41 28.75
C ASP A 247 -1.34 3.71 27.39
N GLY A 248 -1.24 2.78 26.44
CA GLY A 248 -1.90 2.92 25.15
C GLY A 248 -1.38 4.08 24.27
N LEU A 249 -0.09 4.43 24.41
CA LEU A 249 0.49 5.58 23.72
C LEU A 249 0.36 5.50 22.20
N GLY A 250 0.47 4.30 21.62
CA GLY A 250 0.33 4.06 20.19
C GLY A 250 -1.10 4.36 19.71
N GLU A 251 -2.09 3.86 20.43
CA GLU A 251 -3.51 4.03 20.13
C GLU A 251 -3.94 5.50 20.27
N VAL A 252 -3.43 6.21 21.29
CA VAL A 252 -3.66 7.66 21.45
C VAL A 252 -3.02 8.46 20.32
N ALA A 253 -1.80 8.10 19.91
CA ALA A 253 -1.11 8.69 18.76
C ALA A 253 -1.91 8.47 17.45
N ALA A 254 -2.38 7.25 17.22
CA ALA A 254 -3.17 6.90 16.04
C ALA A 254 -4.51 7.65 16.01
N HIS A 255 -5.24 7.69 17.13
CA HIS A 255 -6.47 8.49 17.26
C HIS A 255 -6.24 9.94 16.87
N ASN A 256 -5.17 10.56 17.37
CA ASN A 256 -4.84 11.95 17.10
C ASN A 256 -4.53 12.21 15.61
N GLY A 257 -3.75 11.32 15.00
CA GLY A 257 -3.42 11.39 13.57
C GLY A 257 -4.65 11.24 12.69
N ALA A 258 -5.51 10.25 12.99
CA ALA A 258 -6.74 10.00 12.26
C ALA A 258 -7.72 11.17 12.37
N ALA A 259 -7.87 11.74 13.56
CA ALA A 259 -8.69 12.94 13.76
C ALA A 259 -8.19 14.13 12.92
N TRP A 260 -6.87 14.30 12.78
CA TRP A 260 -6.29 15.35 11.93
C TRP A 260 -6.49 15.08 10.43
N LEU A 261 -6.30 13.83 9.98
CA LEU A 261 -6.54 13.41 8.60
C LEU A 261 -7.99 13.63 8.19
N ALA A 262 -8.93 13.21 9.05
CA ALA A 262 -10.37 13.40 8.83
C ALA A 262 -10.69 14.87 8.54
N ARG A 263 -10.22 15.80 9.38
CA ARG A 263 -10.43 17.25 9.19
C ARG A 263 -9.74 17.80 7.94
N THR A 264 -8.58 17.24 7.58
CA THR A 264 -7.83 17.68 6.39
C THR A 264 -8.53 17.26 5.11
N LEU A 265 -9.16 16.08 5.10
CA LEU A 265 -9.88 15.54 3.95
C LEU A 265 -11.29 16.10 3.78
N GLU A 266 -11.93 16.62 4.83
CA GLU A 266 -13.29 17.21 4.79
C GLU A 266 -13.50 18.24 3.66
N LYS A 267 -12.45 18.98 3.29
CA LYS A 267 -12.56 20.04 2.30
C LYS A 267 -12.68 19.51 0.87
N ASP A 268 -11.74 18.66 0.49
CA ASP A 268 -11.50 18.31 -0.91
C ASP A 268 -11.80 16.82 -1.19
N GLY A 269 -11.86 15.98 -0.15
CA GLY A 269 -11.97 14.53 -0.27
C GLY A 269 -10.65 13.82 -0.61
N TYR A 270 -9.56 14.58 -0.84
CA TYR A 270 -8.25 14.06 -1.19
C TYR A 270 -7.12 14.87 -0.56
N LEU A 271 -5.95 14.24 -0.44
CA LEU A 271 -4.71 14.88 -0.02
C LEU A 271 -3.99 15.50 -1.21
N LYS A 272 -3.30 16.60 -0.98
CA LYS A 272 -2.45 17.25 -1.98
C LYS A 272 -0.99 16.87 -1.80
N SER A 273 -0.20 16.99 -2.87
CA SER A 273 1.23 16.69 -2.81
C SER A 273 1.95 17.53 -1.74
N ALA A 274 2.62 16.86 -0.81
CA ALA A 274 3.34 17.50 0.30
C ALA A 274 4.84 17.72 0.01
N LEU A 275 5.31 17.38 -1.20
CA LEU A 275 6.73 17.47 -1.55
C LEU A 275 7.14 18.95 -1.73
N PRO A 276 8.21 19.44 -1.05
CA PRO A 276 8.66 20.81 -1.21
C PRO A 276 8.94 21.16 -2.67
N GLY A 277 8.22 22.15 -3.20
CA GLY A 277 8.36 22.62 -4.58
C GLY A 277 7.57 21.82 -5.63
N ALA A 278 6.77 20.82 -5.22
CA ALA A 278 5.81 20.18 -6.11
C ALA A 278 4.64 21.11 -6.46
N GLU A 279 4.01 20.83 -7.60
CA GLU A 279 2.77 21.49 -7.99
C GLU A 279 1.64 21.18 -7.00
N ASP A 280 0.75 22.14 -6.79
CA ASP A 280 -0.45 21.95 -5.99
C ASP A 280 -1.46 21.08 -6.76
N GLN A 281 -1.36 19.77 -6.56
CA GLN A 281 -2.17 18.77 -7.27
C GLN A 281 -2.61 17.64 -6.32
N PRO A 282 -3.67 16.90 -6.67
CA PRO A 282 -4.08 15.73 -5.91
C PRO A 282 -2.97 14.66 -5.83
N ASP A 283 -2.86 14.04 -4.67
CA ASP A 283 -1.96 12.93 -4.40
C ASP A 283 -2.78 11.66 -4.15
N TYR A 284 -2.96 10.88 -5.22
CA TYR A 284 -3.82 9.69 -5.20
C TYR A 284 -3.30 8.61 -4.26
N GLY A 285 -1.98 8.37 -4.22
CA GLY A 285 -1.37 7.34 -3.39
C GLY A 285 -1.54 7.68 -1.91
N ASN A 286 -1.16 8.90 -1.51
CA ASN A 286 -1.33 9.33 -0.13
C ASN A 286 -2.82 9.39 0.28
N THR A 287 -3.71 9.73 -0.65
CA THR A 287 -5.16 9.69 -0.40
C THR A 287 -5.63 8.25 -0.15
N ALA A 288 -5.16 7.26 -0.92
CA ALA A 288 -5.46 5.85 -0.70
C ALA A 288 -4.94 5.36 0.66
N ASP A 289 -3.70 5.70 1.01
CA ASP A 289 -3.14 5.35 2.32
C ASP A 289 -3.91 6.01 3.47
N ALA A 290 -4.41 7.24 3.27
CA ALA A 290 -5.26 7.93 4.24
C ALA A 290 -6.64 7.27 4.41
N VAL A 291 -7.23 6.70 3.35
CA VAL A 291 -8.47 5.91 3.45
C VAL A 291 -8.28 4.71 4.37
N VAL A 292 -7.20 3.94 4.15
CA VAL A 292 -6.86 2.79 5.00
C VAL A 292 -6.61 3.23 6.44
N ALA A 293 -5.83 4.29 6.65
CA ALA A 293 -5.57 4.85 7.97
C ALA A 293 -6.86 5.24 8.71
N LEU A 294 -7.76 5.97 8.05
CA LEU A 294 -9.04 6.38 8.63
C LEU A 294 -9.93 5.18 8.98
N ALA A 295 -10.06 4.20 8.08
CA ALA A 295 -10.83 2.99 8.31
C ALA A 295 -10.27 2.16 9.49
N SER A 296 -8.93 2.03 9.57
CA SER A 296 -8.24 1.36 10.68
C SER A 296 -8.39 2.08 12.03
N ALA A 297 -8.86 3.32 12.01
CA ALA A 297 -9.09 4.14 13.20
C ALA A 297 -10.58 4.43 13.44
N GLY A 298 -11.48 3.79 12.69
CA GLY A 298 -12.94 3.92 12.87
C GLY A 298 -13.58 5.15 12.23
N TYR A 299 -12.85 5.92 11.43
CA TYR A 299 -13.35 7.12 10.73
C TYR A 299 -13.99 6.75 9.37
N HIS A 300 -14.99 5.88 9.40
CA HIS A 300 -15.54 5.25 8.20
C HIS A 300 -16.22 6.21 7.23
N ASP A 301 -16.94 7.21 7.72
CA ASP A 301 -17.63 8.18 6.85
C ASP A 301 -16.62 8.99 6.03
N GLN A 302 -15.54 9.46 6.66
CA GLN A 302 -14.46 10.19 6.00
C GLN A 302 -13.66 9.28 5.06
N ALA A 303 -13.37 8.04 5.48
CA ALA A 303 -12.72 7.05 4.62
C ALA A 303 -13.55 6.78 3.35
N THR A 304 -14.86 6.60 3.49
CA THR A 304 -15.81 6.36 2.38
C THR A 304 -15.89 7.57 1.46
N ALA A 305 -15.94 8.78 1.99
CA ALA A 305 -15.96 10.00 1.18
C ALA A 305 -14.70 10.13 0.31
N SER A 306 -13.53 9.84 0.87
CA SER A 306 -12.26 9.84 0.14
C SER A 306 -12.14 8.67 -0.84
N LEU A 307 -12.66 7.49 -0.49
CA LEU A 307 -12.74 6.35 -1.41
C LEU A 307 -13.54 6.70 -2.66
N HIS A 308 -14.75 7.26 -2.52
CA HIS A 308 -15.57 7.67 -3.67
C HIS A 308 -14.85 8.68 -4.57
N TRP A 309 -14.05 9.57 -3.99
CA TRP A 309 -13.22 10.46 -4.78
C TRP A 309 -12.14 9.70 -5.57
N LEU A 310 -11.49 8.70 -4.96
CA LEU A 310 -10.53 7.85 -5.65
C LEU A 310 -11.18 7.03 -6.78
N GLU A 311 -12.36 6.46 -6.57
CA GLU A 311 -13.11 5.72 -7.61
C GLU A 311 -13.35 6.59 -8.85
N ALA A 312 -13.70 7.86 -8.65
CA ALA A 312 -13.95 8.79 -9.74
C ALA A 312 -12.68 9.28 -10.46
N ASN A 313 -11.50 9.24 -9.83
CA ASN A 313 -10.33 9.98 -10.32
C ASN A 313 -9.02 9.18 -10.44
N ALA A 314 -8.85 8.07 -9.70
CA ALA A 314 -7.54 7.44 -9.47
C ALA A 314 -7.20 6.29 -10.43
N VAL A 315 -8.18 5.69 -11.11
CA VAL A 315 -7.97 4.54 -12.01
C VAL A 315 -6.91 4.84 -13.08
N LYS A 316 -6.99 6.01 -13.72
CA LYS A 316 -6.03 6.41 -14.76
C LYS A 316 -4.63 6.55 -14.18
N TRP A 317 -4.51 7.15 -12.99
CA TRP A 317 -3.25 7.28 -12.28
C TRP A 317 -2.65 5.90 -11.98
N ALA A 318 -3.43 4.96 -11.44
CA ALA A 318 -2.94 3.62 -11.14
C ALA A 318 -2.44 2.88 -12.40
N GLY A 319 -3.15 3.01 -13.53
CA GLY A 319 -2.68 2.44 -14.80
C GLY A 319 -1.38 3.04 -15.34
N GLN A 320 -1.07 4.28 -14.99
CA GLN A 320 0.20 4.94 -15.34
C GLN A 320 1.32 4.63 -14.35
N SER A 321 0.98 4.49 -13.07
CA SER A 321 1.91 4.30 -11.95
C SER A 321 2.28 2.84 -11.70
N GLY A 322 1.45 1.89 -12.12
CA GLY A 322 1.77 0.47 -12.13
C GLY A 322 1.29 -0.31 -10.89
N PRO A 323 1.90 -1.49 -10.61
CA PRO A 323 1.36 -2.47 -9.67
C PRO A 323 1.16 -1.95 -8.25
N ALA A 324 2.10 -1.17 -7.72
CA ALA A 324 2.00 -0.59 -6.37
C ALA A 324 0.79 0.33 -6.24
N ALA A 325 0.49 1.12 -7.27
CA ALA A 325 -0.64 2.03 -7.27
C ALA A 325 -1.98 1.28 -7.34
N TYR A 326 -2.06 0.20 -8.11
CA TYR A 326 -3.22 -0.69 -8.07
C TYR A 326 -3.40 -1.31 -6.67
N ALA A 327 -2.32 -1.80 -6.07
CA ALA A 327 -2.36 -2.37 -4.72
C ALA A 327 -2.88 -1.36 -3.68
N GLN A 328 -2.42 -0.11 -3.71
CA GLN A 328 -2.92 0.95 -2.82
C GLN A 328 -4.42 1.19 -2.98
N LEU A 329 -4.94 1.24 -4.22
CA LEU A 329 -6.38 1.39 -4.44
C LEU A 329 -7.17 0.15 -3.98
N ILE A 330 -6.61 -1.05 -4.13
CA ILE A 330 -7.21 -2.29 -3.63
C ILE A 330 -7.31 -2.26 -2.10
N PHE A 331 -6.23 -1.90 -1.40
CA PHE A 331 -6.26 -1.76 0.06
C PHE A 331 -7.31 -0.73 0.51
N ALA A 332 -7.37 0.43 -0.15
CA ALA A 332 -8.37 1.44 0.15
C ALA A 332 -9.81 0.92 -0.06
N ALA A 333 -10.05 0.17 -1.14
CA ALA A 333 -11.37 -0.40 -1.45
C ALA A 333 -11.80 -1.46 -0.42
N TYR A 334 -10.90 -2.32 0.03
CA TYR A 334 -11.22 -3.33 1.05
C TYR A 334 -11.35 -2.74 2.47
N ALA A 335 -10.60 -1.68 2.78
CA ALA A 335 -10.64 -1.05 4.09
C ALA A 335 -11.91 -0.20 4.32
N ALA A 336 -12.36 0.54 3.31
CA ALA A 336 -13.50 1.46 3.46
C ALA A 336 -14.87 0.76 3.27
N LYS A 337 -15.87 1.17 4.07
CA LYS A 337 -17.23 0.64 3.98
C LYS A 337 -17.82 0.91 2.59
N GLY A 338 -18.33 -0.16 1.96
CA GLY A 338 -18.98 -0.08 0.65
C GLY A 338 -18.03 -0.04 -0.54
N GLY A 339 -16.71 -0.11 -0.33
CA GLY A 339 -15.75 -0.26 -1.41
C GLY A 339 -15.79 -1.64 -2.05
N ASP A 340 -15.49 -1.69 -3.34
CA ASP A 340 -15.37 -2.91 -4.14
C ASP A 340 -14.17 -2.81 -5.08
N ALA A 341 -13.14 -3.62 -4.84
CA ALA A 341 -11.95 -3.65 -5.69
C ALA A 341 -12.24 -4.23 -7.10
N HIS A 342 -13.33 -4.99 -7.28
CA HIS A 342 -13.77 -5.52 -8.56
C HIS A 342 -14.70 -4.57 -9.34
N ASP A 343 -15.22 -3.51 -8.69
CA ASP A 343 -15.98 -2.43 -9.33
C ASP A 343 -15.55 -1.03 -8.85
N PHE A 344 -14.26 -0.74 -9.02
CA PHE A 344 -13.68 0.55 -8.63
C PHE A 344 -13.78 1.56 -9.77
N GLY A 345 -14.78 2.44 -9.72
CA GLY A 345 -15.03 3.39 -10.81
C GLY A 345 -15.33 2.71 -12.15
N GLY A 346 -16.02 1.55 -12.11
CA GLY A 346 -16.31 0.74 -13.29
C GLY A 346 -15.15 -0.12 -13.79
N LYS A 347 -14.14 -0.38 -12.95
CA LYS A 347 -12.98 -1.21 -13.27
C LYS A 347 -12.69 -2.24 -12.19
N ASP A 348 -12.30 -3.42 -12.64
CA ASP A 348 -11.76 -4.46 -11.76
C ASP A 348 -10.26 -4.22 -11.55
N LEU A 349 -9.89 -3.66 -10.39
CA LEU A 349 -8.50 -3.39 -10.03
C LEU A 349 -7.69 -4.67 -9.84
N VAL A 350 -8.31 -5.73 -9.33
CA VAL A 350 -7.66 -7.03 -9.09
C VAL A 350 -7.25 -7.65 -10.42
N THR A 351 -8.16 -7.65 -11.40
CA THR A 351 -7.85 -8.08 -12.77
C THR A 351 -6.75 -7.22 -13.40
N LEU A 352 -6.80 -5.90 -13.21
CA LEU A 352 -5.78 -4.98 -13.74
C LEU A 352 -4.41 -5.21 -13.10
N LEU A 353 -4.33 -5.42 -11.78
CA LEU A 353 -3.10 -5.76 -11.07
C LEU A 353 -2.53 -7.10 -11.56
N ASN A 354 -3.37 -8.14 -11.62
CA ASN A 354 -2.97 -9.48 -12.07
C ASN A 354 -2.39 -9.47 -13.49
N ALA A 355 -2.92 -8.62 -14.37
CA ALA A 355 -2.42 -8.46 -15.73
C ALA A 355 -1.00 -7.84 -15.82
N THR A 356 -0.49 -7.26 -14.72
CA THR A 356 0.86 -6.68 -14.68
C THR A 356 1.97 -7.68 -14.34
N GLY A 357 1.61 -8.91 -13.98
CA GLY A 357 2.54 -9.90 -13.48
C GLY A 357 2.27 -11.31 -14.01
N PRO A 358 2.91 -12.32 -13.43
CA PRO A 358 2.63 -13.70 -13.77
C PRO A 358 1.22 -14.15 -13.39
N ALA A 359 0.71 -15.15 -14.10
CA ALA A 359 -0.58 -15.75 -13.78
C ALA A 359 -0.61 -16.24 -12.31
N PRO A 360 -1.64 -15.88 -11.53
CA PRO A 360 -1.82 -16.35 -10.15
C PRO A 360 -1.85 -17.88 -10.05
N ALA A 361 -1.49 -18.42 -8.88
CA ALA A 361 -1.54 -19.85 -8.64
C ALA A 361 -2.98 -20.37 -8.53
N ALA A 362 -3.85 -19.59 -7.89
CA ALA A 362 -5.28 -19.83 -7.81
C ALA A 362 -6.04 -18.50 -7.64
N VAL A 363 -7.33 -18.53 -7.96
CA VAL A 363 -8.28 -17.46 -7.64
C VAL A 363 -9.44 -18.13 -6.94
N THR A 364 -9.59 -17.87 -5.65
CA THR A 364 -10.76 -18.35 -4.90
C THR A 364 -11.90 -17.37 -5.11
N ALA A 365 -13.00 -17.84 -5.72
CA ALA A 365 -14.20 -17.04 -5.82
C ALA A 365 -14.75 -16.78 -4.41
N GLU A 366 -15.04 -15.51 -4.08
CA GLU A 366 -15.80 -15.22 -2.86
C GLU A 366 -17.15 -15.97 -2.90
N PRO A 367 -17.58 -16.60 -1.80
CA PRO A 367 -18.97 -17.00 -1.69
C PRO A 367 -19.82 -15.74 -1.78
N ALA A 368 -20.76 -15.70 -2.74
CA ALA A 368 -21.64 -14.56 -2.94
C ALA A 368 -22.23 -14.11 -1.60
N LYS A 369 -21.96 -12.87 -1.18
CA LYS A 369 -22.63 -12.25 -0.03
C LYS A 369 -24.13 -12.36 -0.27
N ALA A 370 -24.83 -13.12 0.58
CA ALA A 370 -26.27 -13.25 0.49
C ALA A 370 -26.90 -11.85 0.52
N SER A 371 -27.68 -11.50 -0.50
CA SER A 371 -28.46 -10.26 -0.49
C SER A 371 -29.34 -10.24 0.76
N PRO A 372 -29.40 -9.12 1.49
CA PRO A 372 -30.37 -8.98 2.57
C PRO A 372 -31.75 -8.84 1.94
N GLY A 373 -32.62 -9.81 2.17
CA GLY A 373 -34.06 -9.70 1.91
C GLY A 373 -34.59 -10.52 0.75
N GLY A 374 -34.70 -11.83 0.96
CA GLY A 374 -35.74 -12.67 0.35
C GLY A 374 -36.52 -13.32 1.48
N SER A 375 -37.71 -12.80 1.77
CA SER A 375 -38.63 -13.30 2.80
C SER A 375 -38.79 -14.81 2.75
N GLU A 376 -38.61 -15.47 3.88
CA GLU A 376 -39.05 -16.85 4.09
C GLU A 376 -40.55 -16.96 3.78
N ALA A 377 -40.88 -17.62 2.69
CA ALA A 377 -42.19 -18.21 2.51
C ALA A 377 -42.11 -19.63 3.08
N SER A 378 -42.72 -19.81 4.24
CA SER A 378 -43.17 -21.11 4.72
C SER A 378 -44.13 -21.70 3.70
N ASP A 379 -43.84 -22.89 3.18
CA ASP A 379 -44.89 -23.82 2.79
C ASP A 379 -44.38 -25.25 2.91
N ASP A 380 -45.03 -25.96 3.82
CA ASP A 380 -44.98 -27.40 3.97
C ASP A 380 -45.45 -28.08 2.66
N ASN A 381 -44.63 -28.98 2.11
CA ASN A 381 -45.16 -30.26 1.60
C ASN A 381 -44.05 -31.27 1.28
N ASP A 382 -44.36 -32.50 1.67
CA ASP A 382 -43.62 -33.73 1.47
C ASP A 382 -43.30 -34.05 -0.01
N GLY A 383 -42.15 -34.70 -0.24
CA GLY A 383 -42.02 -35.64 -1.36
C GLY A 383 -40.78 -35.51 -2.25
N ALA A 384 -39.73 -36.23 -1.86
CA ALA A 384 -38.91 -37.10 -2.71
C ALA A 384 -38.01 -36.53 -3.85
N LEU A 385 -36.85 -37.20 -3.95
CA LEU A 385 -35.96 -37.39 -5.10
C LEU A 385 -34.79 -36.41 -5.30
N SER A 386 -33.64 -36.88 -4.82
CA SER A 386 -32.31 -36.65 -5.37
C SER A 386 -32.26 -36.89 -6.88
N VAL A 387 -31.76 -35.95 -7.66
CA VAL A 387 -31.09 -36.24 -8.94
C VAL A 387 -29.98 -35.22 -9.18
N ALA A 388 -28.74 -35.73 -9.16
CA ALA A 388 -27.55 -35.07 -9.66
C ALA A 388 -27.55 -35.05 -11.20
N TRP A 389 -27.05 -33.98 -11.81
CA TRP A 389 -26.62 -34.01 -13.22
C TRP A 389 -25.27 -33.34 -13.43
N THR A 390 -24.35 -34.18 -13.88
CA THR A 390 -23.10 -33.85 -14.57
C THR A 390 -23.34 -33.56 -16.05
N VAL A 391 -22.66 -32.50 -16.54
CA VAL A 391 -21.92 -32.35 -17.82
C VAL A 391 -22.56 -32.74 -19.15
N GLY A 392 -22.50 -31.82 -20.12
CA GLY A 392 -22.42 -32.17 -21.55
C GLY A 392 -22.66 -31.01 -22.52
N GLY A 393 -21.61 -30.56 -23.21
CA GLY A 393 -21.67 -29.51 -24.23
C GLY A 393 -22.23 -29.95 -25.58
N GLY A 394 -22.36 -28.98 -26.50
CA GLY A 394 -22.70 -29.24 -27.90
C GLY A 394 -22.85 -27.97 -28.74
N LEU A 395 -21.86 -27.70 -29.59
CA LEU A 395 -21.95 -26.84 -30.77
C LEU A 395 -23.03 -27.36 -31.75
N LEU A 396 -23.70 -26.47 -32.48
CA LEU A 396 -23.70 -26.40 -33.97
C LEU A 396 -24.72 -25.38 -34.54
N LEU A 397 -24.18 -24.43 -35.31
CA LEU A 397 -24.60 -23.90 -36.63
C LEU A 397 -26.10 -23.74 -37.01
N GLY A 398 -26.53 -22.47 -37.16
CA GLY A 398 -26.67 -21.82 -38.49
C GLY A 398 -28.03 -21.86 -39.21
N SER A 399 -28.59 -20.67 -39.51
CA SER A 399 -29.20 -20.36 -40.81
C SER A 399 -29.49 -18.87 -41.00
N LEU A 400 -29.06 -18.37 -42.17
CA LEU A 400 -29.25 -17.05 -42.79
C LEU A 400 -30.69 -16.82 -43.25
N ILE A 401 -31.17 -15.56 -43.22
CA ILE A 401 -31.89 -14.89 -44.32
C ILE A 401 -31.54 -13.40 -44.30
N GLY A 402 -31.10 -12.86 -45.45
CA GLY A 402 -30.90 -11.43 -45.67
C GLY A 402 -31.74 -10.90 -46.83
N PHE A 403 -31.82 -9.57 -46.95
CA PHE A 403 -32.02 -8.76 -48.15
C PHE A 403 -32.07 -7.27 -47.70
N GLY A 404 -31.50 -6.25 -48.34
CA GLY A 404 -30.73 -6.13 -49.56
C GLY A 404 -30.58 -4.64 -49.92
N LEU A 405 -29.35 -4.23 -50.27
CA LEU A 405 -28.88 -3.26 -51.30
C LEU A 405 -29.69 -1.96 -51.58
N MET A 406 -29.07 -0.77 -51.67
CA MET A 406 -28.33 -0.19 -52.83
C MET A 406 -27.98 1.28 -52.45
N LEU A 407 -27.02 2.04 -52.99
CA LEU A 407 -25.99 1.90 -54.01
C LEU A 407 -24.96 3.05 -53.85
N ARG A 408 -23.80 2.79 -54.42
CA ARG A 408 -22.57 3.59 -54.57
C ARG A 408 -22.75 4.87 -55.41
N GLY A 409 -21.92 5.89 -55.15
CA GLY A 409 -21.70 6.99 -56.09
C GLY A 409 -20.50 7.89 -55.76
N ARG A 410 -19.30 7.50 -56.19
CA ARG A 410 -18.09 8.36 -56.27
C ARG A 410 -18.32 9.53 -57.24
N LYS A 411 -17.84 10.74 -56.91
CA LYS A 411 -17.01 11.57 -57.81
C LYS A 411 -16.31 12.75 -57.11
N ARG A 412 -15.08 12.99 -57.55
CA ARG A 412 -14.12 14.06 -57.17
C ARG A 412 -14.39 15.38 -57.92
N ARG A 413 -13.69 16.43 -57.45
CA ARG A 413 -13.35 17.77 -58.02
C ARG A 413 -14.37 18.85 -57.67
N GLN A 414 -13.99 20.06 -57.26
CA GLN A 414 -12.72 20.80 -57.35
C GLN A 414 -12.23 21.29 -55.99
#